data_AF-A0A8T1GZ95-F1
#
_entry.id   AF-A0A8T1GZ95-F1
#
_cell.length_a   1.000
_cell.length_b   1.000
_cell.length_c   1.000
_cell.angle_alpha   90.00
_cell.angle_beta   90.00
_cell.angle_gamma   90.00
#
_symmetry.space_group_name_H-M   'P 1'
#
loop_
_entity.id
_entity.type
_entity.pdbx_description
1 polymer ?
#
loop_
_entity_poly.entity_id
_entity_poly.type
_entity_poly.pdbx_seq_one_letter_code
_entity_poly.pdbx_strand_id
1 'polypeptide(L)'
;MAKNNGYKSQDVIIQGGNMATTGGCTGGTQVKVTYDNAALKRMTVTGNKTIRGIGKSGVIKGKGLTLNGDKIIVQNVHITELNHHLVWGGDAIYMQGTNGGSSAMKKIWLDHIKISRVGRQFITTNKASTDSMTISNSDFDGNTDYSATCDGHHYWSFIFYGRC
;
A
#
# COMPACT_ATOMS: atom_id res chain seq x y z
N MET A 1 -11.11 -13.54 -16.91
CA MET A 1 -12.35 -13.06 -17.56
C MET A 1 -13.19 -12.37 -16.50
N ALA A 2 -13.67 -11.16 -16.76
CA ALA A 2 -14.55 -10.47 -15.82
C ALA A 2 -15.82 -11.32 -15.60
N LYS A 3 -16.15 -11.61 -14.34
CA LYS A 3 -17.41 -12.24 -13.98
C LYS A 3 -18.52 -11.20 -14.20
N ASN A 4 -19.71 -11.59 -14.64
CA ASN A 4 -20.84 -10.66 -14.82
C ASN A 4 -21.46 -10.29 -13.44
N ASN A 5 -20.65 -9.76 -12.54
CA ASN A 5 -20.96 -9.49 -11.14
C ASN A 5 -20.80 -7.99 -10.77
N GLY A 6 -20.61 -7.13 -11.77
CA GLY A 6 -20.46 -5.67 -11.59
C GLY A 6 -19.04 -5.20 -11.25
N TYR A 7 -18.09 -6.10 -10.99
CA TYR A 7 -16.71 -5.75 -10.64
C TYR A 7 -15.76 -5.82 -11.85
N LYS A 8 -14.78 -4.93 -11.87
CA LYS A 8 -13.78 -4.84 -12.93
C LYS A 8 -12.48 -5.53 -12.50
N SER A 9 -11.74 -6.04 -13.48
CA SER A 9 -10.36 -6.46 -13.24
C SER A 9 -9.50 -5.23 -12.95
N GLN A 10 -8.49 -5.36 -12.09
CA GLN A 10 -7.39 -4.40 -12.07
C GLN A 10 -6.53 -4.57 -13.33
N ASP A 11 -6.09 -3.44 -13.89
CA ASP A 11 -5.00 -3.41 -14.86
C ASP A 11 -3.66 -3.30 -14.12
N VAL A 12 -2.54 -3.34 -14.85
CA VAL A 12 -1.20 -3.33 -14.25
C VAL A 12 -0.30 -2.32 -14.93
N ILE A 13 0.45 -1.54 -14.13
CA ILE A 13 1.55 -0.72 -14.64
C ILE A 13 2.80 -1.59 -14.72
N ILE A 14 3.37 -1.72 -15.92
CA ILE A 14 4.67 -2.38 -16.11
C ILE A 14 5.77 -1.38 -15.75
N GLN A 15 6.35 -1.49 -14.56
CA GLN A 15 7.45 -0.62 -14.09
C GLN A 15 8.82 -0.97 -14.71
N GLY A 16 8.90 -2.07 -15.46
CA GLY A 16 10.09 -2.56 -16.16
C GLY A 16 9.98 -4.05 -16.47
N GLY A 17 10.61 -4.51 -17.55
CA GLY A 17 10.51 -5.92 -17.99
C GLY A 17 9.18 -6.24 -18.67
N ASN A 18 8.59 -7.39 -18.34
CA ASN A 18 7.34 -7.88 -18.94
C ASN A 18 6.29 -8.21 -17.86
N MET A 19 5.12 -8.72 -18.25
CA MET A 19 4.05 -9.08 -17.31
C MET A 19 4.49 -9.97 -16.14
N ALA A 20 5.48 -10.85 -16.33
CA ALA A 20 5.96 -11.73 -15.26
C ALA A 20 6.66 -10.98 -14.11
N THR A 21 7.14 -9.75 -14.33
CA THR A 21 7.79 -8.94 -13.28
C THR A 21 6.79 -8.24 -12.37
N THR A 22 5.49 -8.35 -12.65
CA THR A 22 4.44 -7.61 -11.93
C THR A 22 3.99 -8.27 -10.62
N GLY A 23 4.48 -9.48 -10.31
CA GLY A 23 4.20 -10.17 -9.05
C GLY A 23 2.85 -10.87 -8.98
N GLY A 24 2.27 -11.25 -10.13
CA GLY A 24 1.05 -12.07 -10.15
C GLY A 24 0.21 -12.01 -11.43
N CYS A 25 0.48 -11.10 -12.37
CA CYS A 25 -0.27 -11.01 -13.61
C CYS A 25 0.42 -11.78 -14.75
N THR A 26 -0.25 -12.75 -15.36
CA THR A 26 0.23 -13.47 -16.56
C THR A 26 -0.83 -13.44 -17.66
N GLY A 27 -0.41 -13.52 -18.93
CA GLY A 27 -1.33 -13.62 -20.07
C GLY A 27 -2.25 -12.41 -20.30
N GLY A 28 -1.84 -11.20 -19.89
CA GLY A 28 -2.63 -9.98 -20.06
C GLY A 28 -2.59 -9.40 -21.48
N THR A 29 -3.55 -8.53 -21.78
CA THR A 29 -3.60 -7.75 -23.03
C THR A 29 -3.08 -6.34 -22.77
N GLN A 30 -2.32 -5.78 -23.71
CA GLN A 30 -1.84 -4.41 -23.59
C GLN A 30 -3.01 -3.42 -23.68
N VAL A 31 -3.10 -2.54 -22.70
CA VAL A 31 -4.12 -1.48 -22.62
C VAL A 31 -3.45 -0.15 -22.30
N LYS A 32 -4.06 0.94 -22.75
CA LYS A 32 -3.64 2.30 -22.36
C LYS A 32 -4.32 2.65 -21.04
N VAL A 33 -3.52 2.96 -20.02
CA VAL A 33 -4.02 3.37 -18.70
C VAL A 33 -3.71 4.85 -18.44
N THR A 34 -4.56 5.49 -17.64
CA THR A 34 -4.32 6.83 -17.08
C THR A 34 -4.28 6.72 -15.57
N TYR A 35 -3.33 7.41 -14.94
CA TYR A 35 -3.11 7.33 -13.49
C TYR A 35 -2.50 8.61 -12.94
N ASP A 36 -2.68 8.81 -11.64
CA ASP A 36 -2.08 9.93 -10.92
C ASP A 36 -0.64 9.56 -10.49
N ASN A 37 0.33 10.38 -10.88
CA ASN A 37 1.75 10.21 -10.52
C ASN A 37 2.01 10.35 -9.00
N ALA A 38 1.12 11.03 -8.27
CA ALA A 38 1.27 11.27 -6.84
C ALA A 38 1.31 9.97 -6.04
N ALA A 39 0.56 8.94 -6.43
CA ALA A 39 0.52 7.68 -5.69
C ALA A 39 1.78 6.83 -5.89
N LEU A 40 2.52 7.03 -6.99
CA LEU A 40 3.80 6.37 -7.25
C LEU A 40 4.93 6.93 -6.37
N LYS A 41 4.86 8.22 -6.02
CA LYS A 41 5.83 8.88 -5.12
C LYS A 41 5.22 9.16 -3.75
N ARG A 42 5.39 8.17 -2.86
CA ARG A 42 4.99 8.24 -1.44
C ARG A 42 5.70 9.38 -0.70
N MET A 43 5.06 9.89 0.35
CA MET A 43 5.63 10.87 1.26
C MET A 43 6.53 10.19 2.29
N THR A 44 7.78 10.63 2.41
CA THR A 44 8.73 10.05 3.37
C THR A 44 8.51 10.59 4.78
N VAL A 45 8.41 9.68 5.75
CA VAL A 45 8.33 9.96 7.19
C VAL A 45 9.62 9.45 7.83
N THR A 46 10.43 10.37 8.34
CA THR A 46 11.69 10.04 9.02
C THR A 46 11.45 9.60 10.46
N GLY A 47 12.48 9.10 11.13
CA GLY A 47 12.37 8.64 12.53
C GLY A 47 11.98 9.74 13.52
N ASN A 48 11.51 9.31 14.70
CA ASN A 48 11.00 10.16 15.78
C ASN A 48 9.87 11.08 15.30
N LYS A 49 8.81 10.49 14.75
CA LYS A 49 7.64 11.21 14.25
C LYS A 49 6.36 10.57 14.77
N THR A 50 5.38 11.42 15.04
CA THR A 50 3.99 11.02 15.26
C THR A 50 3.14 11.73 14.23
N ILE A 51 2.44 10.97 13.41
CA ILE A 51 1.40 11.47 12.51
C ILE A 51 0.08 11.09 13.16
N ARG A 52 -0.73 12.10 13.49
CA ARG A 52 -2.00 11.89 14.18
C ARG A 52 -3.11 12.70 13.53
N GLY A 53 -4.18 12.04 13.10
CA GLY A 53 -5.36 12.73 12.60
C GLY A 53 -6.20 13.34 13.73
N ILE A 54 -6.90 14.43 13.42
CA ILE A 54 -7.79 15.13 14.35
C ILE A 54 -9.23 14.69 14.07
N GLY A 55 -9.87 14.06 15.06
CA GLY A 55 -11.24 13.57 14.93
C GLY A 55 -11.39 12.67 13.70
N LYS A 56 -12.32 13.00 12.81
CA LYS A 56 -12.57 12.27 11.56
C LYS A 56 -11.94 12.92 10.32
N SER A 57 -11.12 13.94 10.50
CA SER A 57 -10.59 14.78 9.40
C SER A 57 -9.19 14.37 8.92
N GLY A 58 -8.54 13.42 9.59
CA GLY A 58 -7.20 12.95 9.23
C GLY A 58 -7.22 12.06 8.00
N VAL A 59 -7.21 12.65 6.80
CA VAL A 59 -7.25 11.90 5.53
C VAL A 59 -6.05 12.25 4.65
N ILE A 60 -5.35 11.24 4.15
CA ILE A 60 -4.33 11.35 3.11
C ILE A 60 -4.88 10.70 1.85
N LYS A 61 -5.18 11.52 0.84
CA LYS A 61 -5.81 11.09 -0.42
C LYS A 61 -4.80 11.13 -1.57
N GLY A 62 -4.76 10.09 -2.41
CA GLY A 62 -3.93 10.07 -3.62
C GLY A 62 -2.43 9.84 -3.39
N LYS A 63 -1.99 9.62 -2.15
CA LYS A 63 -0.57 9.43 -1.81
C LYS A 63 -0.40 8.55 -0.58
N GLY A 64 0.57 7.64 -0.63
CA GLY A 64 0.96 6.80 0.51
C GLY A 64 2.14 7.34 1.30
N LEU A 65 2.57 6.58 2.30
CA LEU A 65 3.69 6.88 3.19
C LEU A 65 4.86 5.92 2.97
N THR A 66 6.08 6.46 2.97
CA THR A 66 7.31 5.68 3.14
C THR A 66 7.83 5.93 4.55
N LEU A 67 7.79 4.94 5.43
CA LEU A 67 8.40 5.02 6.76
C LEU A 67 9.89 4.69 6.64
N ASN A 68 10.74 5.61 7.06
CA ASN A 68 12.20 5.51 6.92
C ASN A 68 12.89 5.99 8.21
N GLY A 69 12.86 5.14 9.23
CA GLY A 69 13.45 5.41 10.54
C GLY A 69 12.74 4.67 11.67
N ASP A 70 13.31 4.76 12.86
CA ASP A 70 12.73 4.17 14.07
C ASP A 70 11.79 5.14 14.79
N LYS A 71 10.97 4.61 15.70
CA LYS A 71 10.08 5.41 16.58
C LYS A 71 9.12 6.26 15.76
N ILE A 72 8.31 5.59 14.95
CA ILE A 72 7.28 6.22 14.12
C ILE A 72 5.91 5.73 14.58
N ILE A 73 5.03 6.68 14.88
CA ILE A 73 3.62 6.45 15.20
C ILE A 73 2.77 7.04 14.08
N VAL A 74 1.84 6.25 13.54
CA VAL A 74 0.78 6.73 12.65
C VAL A 74 -0.55 6.35 13.29
N GLN A 75 -1.32 7.37 13.71
CA GLN A 75 -2.54 7.16 14.45
C GLN A 75 -3.73 7.93 13.87
N ASN A 76 -4.90 7.28 13.79
CA ASN A 76 -6.16 7.93 13.42
C ASN A 76 -6.08 8.64 12.05
N VAL A 77 -5.52 7.96 11.05
CA VAL A 77 -5.38 8.47 9.68
C VAL A 77 -6.04 7.51 8.71
N HIS A 78 -6.82 8.05 7.77
CA HIS A 78 -7.35 7.33 6.61
C HIS A 78 -6.47 7.59 5.39
N ILE A 79 -5.87 6.54 4.81
CA ILE A 79 -5.12 6.61 3.55
C ILE A 79 -5.97 5.98 2.44
N THR A 80 -6.26 6.74 1.37
CA THR A 80 -7.19 6.27 0.33
C THR A 80 -6.99 6.90 -1.05
N GLU A 81 -7.60 6.29 -2.06
CA GLU A 81 -7.64 6.76 -3.45
C GLU A 81 -6.29 6.75 -4.15
N LEU A 82 -5.54 5.64 -4.01
CA LEU A 82 -4.23 5.48 -4.63
C LEU A 82 -4.34 4.61 -5.89
N ASN A 83 -4.83 5.18 -7.01
CA ASN A 83 -4.94 4.49 -8.29
C ASN A 83 -5.50 3.04 -8.15
N HIS A 84 -6.61 2.87 -7.44
CA HIS A 84 -7.11 1.55 -7.01
C HIS A 84 -7.43 0.58 -8.15
N HIS A 85 -7.61 1.09 -9.37
CA HIS A 85 -7.77 0.30 -10.59
C HIS A 85 -6.47 -0.31 -11.13
N LEU A 86 -5.32 0.03 -10.56
CA LEU A 86 -4.00 -0.35 -11.08
C LEU A 86 -3.12 -1.05 -10.05
N VAL A 87 -2.75 -2.29 -10.36
CA VAL A 87 -1.59 -2.93 -9.72
C VAL A 87 -0.34 -2.11 -10.07
N TRP A 88 0.51 -1.87 -9.06
CA TRP A 88 1.62 -0.91 -9.10
C TRP A 88 1.21 0.57 -9.17
N GLY A 89 -0.07 0.89 -9.04
CA GLY A 89 -0.59 2.25 -8.98
C GLY A 89 -0.26 3.00 -7.68
N GLY A 90 0.10 2.28 -6.61
CA GLY A 90 0.53 2.85 -5.33
C GLY A 90 0.36 1.88 -4.17
N ASP A 91 1.19 2.05 -3.13
CA ASP A 91 1.05 1.37 -1.83
C ASP A 91 0.74 2.41 -0.76
N ALA A 92 -0.11 2.08 0.20
CA ALA A 92 -0.50 3.02 1.26
C ALA A 92 0.61 3.22 2.29
N ILE A 93 1.21 2.16 2.83
CA ILE A 93 2.35 2.26 3.75
C ILE A 93 3.47 1.33 3.29
N TYR A 94 4.63 1.89 3.00
CA TYR A 94 5.86 1.17 2.69
C TYR A 94 6.90 1.39 3.80
N MET A 95 7.46 0.32 4.34
CA MET A 95 8.50 0.39 5.37
C MET A 95 9.87 0.10 4.75
N GLN A 96 10.72 1.13 4.68
CA GLN A 96 11.99 1.06 3.95
C GLN A 96 13.04 0.16 4.62
N GLY A 97 13.01 0.05 5.95
CA GLY A 97 14.18 -0.36 6.73
C GLY A 97 15.13 0.83 6.98
N THR A 98 15.97 0.75 8.01
CA THR A 98 17.03 1.72 8.28
C THR A 98 18.29 1.39 7.47
N ASN A 99 19.28 2.30 7.44
CA ASN A 99 20.55 2.12 6.72
C ASN A 99 20.35 1.73 5.23
N GLY A 100 19.50 2.47 4.52
CA GLY A 100 19.18 2.17 3.12
C GLY A 100 18.34 0.91 2.92
N GLY A 101 17.69 0.41 3.98
CA GLY A 101 16.90 -0.83 3.94
C GLY A 101 17.69 -2.10 4.19
N SER A 102 18.88 -1.99 4.79
CA SER A 102 19.71 -3.12 5.22
C SER A 102 19.47 -3.52 6.68
N SER A 103 18.84 -2.66 7.47
CA SER A 103 18.60 -2.88 8.90
C SER A 103 17.11 -2.78 9.23
N ALA A 104 16.64 -3.64 10.13
CA ALA A 104 15.25 -3.68 10.53
C ALA A 104 14.87 -2.41 11.31
N MET A 105 13.69 -1.85 11.03
CA MET A 105 13.15 -0.72 11.79
C MET A 105 12.63 -1.16 13.16
N LYS A 106 12.62 -0.25 14.13
CA LYS A 106 12.18 -0.50 15.51
C LYS A 106 11.11 0.50 15.95
N LYS A 107 10.22 0.02 16.83
CA LYS A 107 9.20 0.82 17.51
C LYS A 107 8.27 1.52 16.53
N ILE A 108 7.70 0.75 15.61
CA ILE A 108 6.68 1.22 14.68
C ILE A 108 5.30 0.92 15.24
N TRP A 109 4.44 1.93 15.32
CA TRP A 109 3.08 1.75 15.80
C TRP A 109 2.09 2.36 14.82
N LEU A 110 1.26 1.49 14.23
CA LEU A 110 0.17 1.86 13.34
C LEU A 110 -1.14 1.56 14.07
N ASP A 111 -1.89 2.61 14.41
CA ASP A 111 -3.04 2.50 15.31
C ASP A 111 -4.25 3.27 14.81
N HIS A 112 -5.44 2.70 14.88
CA HIS A 112 -6.66 3.37 14.41
C HIS A 112 -6.52 3.93 12.98
N ILE A 113 -5.71 3.29 12.12
CA ILE A 113 -5.62 3.71 10.73
C ILE A 113 -6.74 3.07 9.92
N LYS A 114 -7.21 3.77 8.90
CA LYS A 114 -8.04 3.19 7.86
C LYS A 114 -7.26 3.18 6.55
N ILE A 115 -7.30 2.08 5.81
CA ILE A 115 -6.78 2.02 4.45
C ILE A 115 -7.86 1.47 3.54
N SER A 116 -8.14 2.15 2.42
CA SER A 116 -9.15 1.72 1.45
C SER A 116 -8.81 2.20 0.04
N ARG A 117 -9.30 1.51 -1.00
CA ARG A 117 -9.14 1.91 -2.42
C ARG A 117 -7.68 2.26 -2.76
N VAL A 118 -6.81 1.25 -2.69
CA VAL A 118 -5.37 1.33 -3.02
C VAL A 118 -5.06 0.39 -4.17
N GLY A 119 -4.14 0.76 -5.07
CA GLY A 119 -3.81 -0.02 -6.25
C GLY A 119 -3.10 -1.33 -5.93
N ARG A 120 -2.21 -1.32 -4.94
CA ARG A 120 -1.47 -2.50 -4.49
C ARG A 120 -1.48 -2.61 -2.96
N GLN A 121 -0.33 -2.58 -2.28
CA GLN A 121 -0.28 -3.03 -0.89
C GLN A 121 -0.92 -2.03 0.08
N PHE A 122 -1.71 -2.53 1.04
CA PHE A 122 -2.08 -1.73 2.20
C PHE A 122 -0.84 -1.44 3.05
N ILE A 123 -0.10 -2.49 3.43
CA ILE A 123 1.19 -2.33 4.11
C ILE A 123 2.19 -3.31 3.53
N THR A 124 3.37 -2.81 3.20
CA THR A 124 4.46 -3.66 2.75
C THR A 124 5.79 -3.20 3.33
N THR A 125 6.68 -4.15 3.57
CA THR A 125 8.04 -3.86 4.02
C THR A 125 9.04 -4.10 2.90
N ASN A 126 10.19 -3.45 3.01
CA ASN A 126 11.41 -3.92 2.36
C ASN A 126 11.91 -5.23 3.02
N LYS A 127 12.95 -5.84 2.44
CA LYS A 127 13.60 -7.07 2.91
C LYS A 127 14.07 -7.00 4.37
N ALA A 128 14.61 -5.86 4.81
CA ALA A 128 15.04 -5.71 6.20
C ALA A 128 13.88 -5.64 7.20
N SER A 129 12.66 -5.31 6.74
CA SER A 129 11.44 -5.32 7.54
C SER A 129 11.53 -4.51 8.84
N THR A 130 10.75 -4.91 9.85
CA THR A 130 10.69 -4.34 11.19
C THR A 130 11.01 -5.40 12.24
N ASP A 131 11.84 -5.04 13.22
CA ASP A 131 12.15 -5.83 14.42
C ASP A 131 11.06 -5.66 15.48
N SER A 132 10.40 -4.49 15.54
CA SER A 132 9.24 -4.26 16.40
C SER A 132 8.20 -3.37 15.71
N MET A 133 7.04 -3.96 15.43
CA MET A 133 5.88 -3.29 14.86
C MET A 133 4.60 -3.75 15.56
N THR A 134 3.71 -2.80 15.86
CA THR A 134 2.34 -3.08 16.30
C THR A 134 1.36 -2.45 15.32
N ILE A 135 0.42 -3.25 14.82
CA ILE A 135 -0.74 -2.79 14.07
C ILE A 135 -1.96 -3.07 14.95
N SER A 136 -2.68 -2.04 15.37
CA SER A 136 -3.78 -2.15 16.33
C SER A 136 -4.99 -1.33 15.91
N ASN A 137 -6.19 -1.82 16.22
CA ASN A 137 -7.47 -1.09 16.08
C ASN A 137 -7.71 -0.48 14.69
N SER A 138 -7.17 -1.09 13.64
CA SER A 138 -7.13 -0.51 12.30
C SER A 138 -8.12 -1.19 11.35
N ASP A 139 -8.67 -0.41 10.42
CA ASP A 139 -9.62 -0.85 9.40
C ASP A 139 -8.93 -0.98 8.03
N PHE A 140 -8.88 -2.19 7.49
CA PHE A 140 -8.33 -2.47 6.17
C PHE A 140 -9.48 -2.85 5.24
N ASP A 141 -10.08 -1.84 4.64
CA ASP A 141 -11.30 -1.94 3.86
C ASP A 141 -10.99 -2.49 2.46
N GLY A 142 -11.20 -3.79 2.31
CA GLY A 142 -10.93 -4.52 1.07
C GLY A 142 -11.99 -4.34 -0.02
N ASN A 143 -13.05 -3.55 0.19
CA ASN A 143 -14.04 -3.31 -0.85
C ASN A 143 -13.47 -2.41 -1.94
N THR A 144 -13.59 -2.83 -3.20
CA THR A 144 -13.08 -2.09 -4.36
C THR A 144 -13.89 -2.37 -5.61
N ASP A 145 -13.99 -1.38 -6.50
CA ASP A 145 -14.64 -1.57 -7.82
C ASP A 145 -13.76 -2.36 -8.80
N TYR A 146 -12.45 -2.41 -8.49
CA TYR A 146 -11.42 -3.07 -9.30
C TYR A 146 -10.63 -4.04 -8.43
N SER A 147 -10.71 -5.35 -8.71
CA SER A 147 -9.90 -6.35 -8.02
C SER A 147 -9.18 -7.29 -8.98
N ALA A 148 -8.00 -7.76 -8.56
CA ALA A 148 -7.25 -8.79 -9.29
C ALA A 148 -8.05 -10.09 -9.46
N THR A 149 -9.00 -10.35 -8.56
CA THR A 149 -9.91 -11.51 -8.54
C THR A 149 -11.23 -11.28 -9.26
N CYS A 150 -11.50 -10.06 -9.76
CA CYS A 150 -12.74 -9.67 -10.44
C CYS A 150 -14.02 -9.95 -9.61
N ASP A 151 -13.99 -9.69 -8.31
CA ASP A 151 -15.08 -9.99 -7.36
C ASP A 151 -15.26 -8.95 -6.25
N GLY A 152 -14.60 -7.80 -6.35
CA GLY A 152 -14.74 -6.69 -5.41
C GLY A 152 -13.87 -6.79 -4.16
N HIS A 153 -13.05 -7.85 -4.02
CA HIS A 153 -12.17 -8.05 -2.87
C HIS A 153 -10.73 -7.68 -3.19
N HIS A 154 -10.17 -6.75 -2.42
CA HIS A 154 -8.78 -6.34 -2.55
C HIS A 154 -7.83 -7.49 -2.21
N TYR A 155 -6.97 -7.86 -3.16
CA TYR A 155 -6.02 -8.97 -3.00
C TYR A 155 -4.74 -8.57 -2.26
N TRP A 156 -4.32 -7.31 -2.41
CA TRP A 156 -2.99 -6.85 -2.02
C TRP A 156 -2.97 -6.23 -0.62
N SER A 157 -3.15 -7.05 0.41
CA SER A 157 -3.21 -6.56 1.79
C SER A 157 -1.81 -6.31 2.37
N PHE A 158 -1.18 -7.36 2.90
CA PHE A 158 0.07 -7.25 3.65
C PHE A 158 1.19 -8.07 3.02
N ILE A 159 2.37 -7.47 2.91
CA ILE A 159 3.60 -8.20 2.59
C ILE A 159 4.68 -7.84 3.61
N PHE A 160 5.06 -8.81 4.45
CA PHE A 160 6.15 -8.68 5.41
C PHE A 160 7.29 -9.64 5.02
N TYR A 161 8.44 -9.09 4.64
CA TYR A 161 9.62 -9.85 4.21
C TYR A 161 10.64 -10.10 5.32
N GLY A 162 10.26 -9.89 6.58
CA GLY A 162 11.15 -10.11 7.72
C GLY A 162 11.68 -11.54 7.76
N ARG A 163 12.90 -11.69 8.27
CA ARG A 163 13.50 -13.00 8.59
C ARG A 163 13.50 -13.16 10.10
N CYS A 164 13.23 -14.38 10.56
CA CYS A 164 13.38 -14.77 11.97
C CYS A 164 14.86 -14.86 12.35
#